data_AF-A0ABD7JR77-F1
#
_entry.id   AF-A0ABD7JR77-F1
#
_cell.length_a   1.000
_cell.length_b   1.000
_cell.length_c   1.000
_cell.angle_alpha   90.00
_cell.angle_beta   90.00
_cell.angle_gamma   90.00
#
_symmetry.space_group_name_H-M   'P 1'
#
loop_
_entity.id
_entity.type
_entity.pdbx_description
1 polymer ?
#
loop_
_entity_poly.entity_id
_entity_poly.type
_entity_poly.pdbx_seq_one_letter_code
_entity_poly.pdbx_strand_id
1 'polypeptide(L)'
;VTVSVAHLTPGQLRKIRLGMSAKLAVTTYRNERALVVPPEAVRHEGDRLSVVYRASPAAPIEQLPVRVGRSTPEGVEVLDLAAGQVRVHVADGS
;
A
#
# COMPACT_ATOMS: atom_id res chain seq x y z
N VAL A 1 24.56 -0.73 6.73
CA VAL A 1 23.82 -1.17 5.53
C VAL A 1 24.53 -0.61 4.32
N THR A 2 24.91 -1.45 3.35
CA THR A 2 25.59 -1.05 2.12
C THR A 2 24.69 -1.41 0.94
N VAL A 3 24.52 -0.49 -0.03
CA VAL A 3 23.68 -0.70 -1.22
C VAL A 3 24.56 -0.64 -2.46
N SER A 4 24.46 -1.64 -3.33
CA SER A 4 25.18 -1.71 -4.60
C SER A 4 24.20 -1.62 -5.76
N VAL A 5 24.54 -0.86 -6.80
CA VAL A 5 23.76 -0.75 -8.04
C VAL A 5 24.34 -1.67 -9.10
N ALA A 6 23.49 -2.15 -10.01
CA ALA A 6 23.94 -2.96 -11.13
C ALA A 6 24.95 -2.19 -12.00
N HIS A 7 25.89 -2.91 -12.60
CA HIS A 7 26.83 -2.32 -13.55
C HIS A 7 26.08 -1.69 -14.71
N LEU A 8 26.42 -0.44 -15.00
CA LEU A 8 25.84 0.29 -16.12
C LEU A 8 26.43 -0.22 -17.43
N THR A 9 25.56 -0.39 -18.43
CA THR A 9 26.01 -0.69 -19.80
C THR A 9 26.83 0.48 -20.37
N PRO A 10 27.71 0.24 -21.36
CA PRO A 10 28.48 1.31 -22.00
C PRO A 10 27.61 2.45 -22.55
N GLY A 11 26.41 2.13 -23.07
CA GLY A 11 25.44 3.11 -23.53
C GLY A 11 24.88 4.00 -22.43
N GLN A 12 24.70 3.45 -21.21
CA GLN A 12 24.27 4.21 -20.03
C GLN A 12 25.41 5.06 -19.47
N LEU A 13 26.63 4.53 -19.42
CA LEU A 13 27.81 5.29 -18.98
C LEU A 13 28.05 6.53 -19.86
N ARG A 14 27.83 6.42 -21.17
CA ARG A 14 27.90 7.56 -22.09
C ARG A 14 26.87 8.67 -21.82
N LYS A 15 25.85 8.43 -21.00
CA LYS A 15 24.88 9.46 -20.58
C LYS A 15 25.24 10.13 -19.25
N ILE A 16 26.24 9.61 -18.53
CA ILE A 16 26.70 10.15 -17.26
C ILE A 16 27.93 11.02 -17.49
N ARG A 17 27.98 12.17 -16.83
CA ARG A 17 29.11 13.11 -16.84
C ARG A 17 29.51 13.41 -15.40
N LEU A 18 30.79 13.72 -15.22
CA LEU A 18 31.29 14.19 -13.92
C LEU A 18 30.56 15.48 -13.52
N GLY A 19 30.25 15.61 -12.23
CA GLY A 19 29.48 16.73 -11.69
C GLY A 19 27.96 16.54 -11.73
N MET A 20 27.44 15.45 -12.33
CA MET A 20 26.02 15.10 -12.22
C MET A 20 25.68 14.56 -10.83
N SER A 21 24.64 15.11 -10.21
CA SER A 21 24.02 14.54 -9.02
C SER A 21 23.10 13.37 -9.40
N ALA A 22 23.00 12.36 -8.55
CA ALA A 22 22.08 11.24 -8.71
C ALA A 22 21.10 11.16 -7.54
N LYS A 23 19.87 10.72 -7.82
CA LYS A 23 18.89 10.36 -6.80
C LYS A 23 18.71 8.85 -6.83
N LEU A 24 19.06 8.17 -5.75
CA LEU A 24 18.82 6.74 -5.58
C LEU A 24 17.46 6.53 -4.91
N ALA A 25 16.58 5.78 -5.56
CA ALA A 25 15.34 5.29 -4.97
C ALA A 25 15.48 3.80 -4.62
N VAL A 26 15.19 3.43 -3.39
CA VAL A 26 15.26 2.04 -2.91
C VAL A 26 13.86 1.57 -2.54
N THR A 27 13.37 0.54 -3.23
CA THR A 27 12.13 -0.15 -2.85
C THR A 27 12.44 -1.12 -1.71
N THR A 28 12.07 -0.77 -0.48
CA THR A 28 12.33 -1.57 0.72
C THR A 28 11.26 -2.62 1.01
N TYR A 29 10.15 -2.58 0.27
CA TYR A 29 9.05 -3.52 0.39
C TYR A 29 8.24 -3.54 -0.91
N ARG A 30 7.83 -4.73 -1.33
CA ARG A 30 6.99 -4.96 -2.50
C ARG A 30 6.14 -6.20 -2.25
N ASN A 31 4.84 -6.04 -2.34
CA ASN A 31 3.89 -7.14 -2.39
C ASN A 31 2.86 -6.86 -3.49
N GLU A 32 2.99 -7.55 -4.61
CA GLU A 32 2.15 -7.30 -5.80
C GLU A 32 0.74 -7.86 -5.66
N ARG A 33 0.47 -8.62 -4.58
CA ARG A 33 -0.84 -9.21 -4.27
C ARG A 33 -1.50 -8.56 -3.06
N ALA A 34 -0.93 -7.49 -2.52
CA ALA A 34 -1.51 -6.78 -1.39
C ALA A 34 -2.83 -6.13 -1.78
N LEU A 35 -3.86 -6.31 -0.95
CA LEU A 35 -5.03 -5.45 -0.97
C LEU A 35 -4.75 -4.26 -0.07
N VAL A 36 -4.77 -3.07 -0.63
CA VAL A 36 -4.56 -1.81 0.09
C VAL A 36 -5.88 -1.06 0.14
N VAL A 37 -6.30 -0.65 1.33
CA VAL A 37 -7.49 0.16 1.54
C VAL A 37 -7.12 1.53 2.11
N PRO A 38 -7.95 2.57 1.90
CA PRO A 38 -7.79 3.84 2.61
C PRO A 38 -7.81 3.61 4.12
N PRO A 39 -6.97 4.27 4.92
CA PRO A 39 -6.96 4.11 6.37
C PRO A 39 -8.34 4.30 7.01
N GLU A 40 -9.15 5.20 6.46
CA GLU A 40 -10.47 5.58 6.98
C GLU A 40 -11.54 4.51 6.71
N ALA A 41 -11.23 3.48 5.91
CA ALA A 41 -12.09 2.31 5.74
C ALA A 41 -11.92 1.28 6.87
N VAL A 42 -10.80 1.35 7.62
CA VAL A 42 -10.53 0.45 8.75
C VAL A 42 -11.11 1.05 10.02
N ARG A 43 -12.09 0.36 10.61
CA ARG A 43 -12.71 0.75 11.86
C ARG A 43 -11.99 0.10 13.03
N HIS A 44 -11.75 0.91 14.07
CA HIS A 44 -11.20 0.48 15.34
C HIS A 44 -12.32 0.38 16.39
N GLU A 45 -12.51 -0.79 16.98
CA GLU A 45 -13.41 -1.02 18.10
C GLU A 45 -12.63 -1.70 19.23
N GLY A 46 -12.07 -0.90 20.13
CA GLY A 46 -11.04 -1.37 21.06
C GLY A 46 -9.83 -1.92 20.31
N ASP A 47 -9.45 -3.15 20.62
CA ASP A 47 -8.33 -3.85 19.97
C ASP A 47 -8.71 -4.56 18.67
N ARG A 48 -9.99 -4.47 18.24
CA ARG A 48 -10.47 -5.13 17.02
C ARG A 48 -10.48 -4.18 15.84
N LEU A 49 -9.96 -4.66 14.72
CA LEU A 49 -10.03 -3.99 13.42
C LEU A 49 -11.09 -4.66 12.55
N SER A 50 -11.90 -3.85 11.89
CA SER A 50 -12.90 -4.35 10.95
C SER A 50 -13.09 -3.41 9.76
N VAL A 51 -13.60 -3.94 8.66
CA VAL A 51 -14.05 -3.15 7.51
C VAL A 51 -15.52 -3.43 7.24
N VAL A 52 -16.19 -2.46 6.64
CA VAL A 52 -17.53 -2.67 6.07
C VAL A 52 -17.35 -3.01 4.60
N TYR A 53 -17.67 -4.24 4.23
CA TYR A 53 -17.31 -4.88 2.97
C TYR A 53 -18.54 -5.37 2.20
N ARG A 54 -18.43 -5.40 0.87
CA ARG A 54 -19.31 -6.21 0.01
C ARG A 54 -18.53 -6.80 -1.16
N ALA A 55 -18.79 -8.06 -1.49
CA ALA A 55 -18.07 -8.78 -2.54
C ALA A 55 -18.39 -8.28 -3.96
N SER A 56 -19.62 -7.82 -4.18
CA SER A 56 -20.07 -7.28 -5.46
C SER A 56 -21.20 -6.28 -5.24
N PRO A 57 -21.63 -5.54 -6.27
CA PRO A 57 -22.70 -4.56 -6.10
C PRO A 57 -24.04 -5.11 -5.64
N ALA A 58 -24.34 -6.37 -5.95
CA ALA A 58 -25.57 -7.05 -5.54
C ALA A 58 -25.40 -7.87 -4.26
N ALA A 59 -24.17 -8.00 -3.75
CA ALA A 59 -23.89 -8.75 -2.53
C ALA A 59 -24.33 -7.96 -1.28
N PRO A 60 -24.69 -8.66 -0.19
CA PRO A 60 -24.95 -8.02 1.09
C PRO A 60 -23.73 -7.26 1.60
N ILE A 61 -23.99 -6.26 2.44
CA ILE A 61 -22.96 -5.53 3.19
C ILE A 61 -22.71 -6.26 4.50
N GLU A 62 -21.44 -6.51 4.80
CA GLU A 62 -20.99 -7.22 5.99
C GLU A 62 -19.92 -6.41 6.73
N GLN A 63 -19.87 -6.55 8.05
CA GLN A 63 -18.73 -6.05 8.84
C GLN A 63 -17.79 -7.22 9.11
N LEU A 64 -16.62 -7.19 8.47
CA LEU A 64 -15.64 -8.27 8.54
C LEU A 64 -14.47 -7.87 9.44
N PRO A 65 -14.06 -8.72 10.40
CA PRO A 65 -12.80 -8.52 11.12
C PRO A 65 -11.63 -8.65 10.14
N VAL A 66 -10.59 -7.85 10.33
CA VAL A 66 -9.41 -7.85 9.45
C VAL A 66 -8.11 -7.80 10.23
N ARG A 67 -7.04 -8.30 9.61
CA ARG A 67 -5.67 -8.00 10.03
C ARG A 67 -5.04 -7.01 9.05
N VAL A 68 -4.35 -6.03 9.59
CA VAL A 68 -3.60 -5.04 8.81
C VAL A 68 -2.14 -5.45 8.66
N GLY A 69 -1.59 -5.21 7.47
CA GLY A 69 -0.19 -5.40 7.12
C GLY A 69 0.60 -4.10 7.26
N ARG A 70 1.40 -3.75 6.24
CA ARG A 70 2.13 -2.48 6.24
C ARG A 70 1.21 -1.30 5.94
N SER A 71 1.46 -0.20 6.64
CA SER A 71 1.00 1.12 6.21
C SER A 71 1.96 1.68 5.17
N THR A 72 1.40 2.23 4.11
CA THR A 72 2.09 2.82 2.95
C THR A 72 1.47 4.19 2.64
N PRO A 73 2.12 5.05 1.85
CA PRO A 73 1.50 6.30 1.38
C PRO A 73 0.19 6.07 0.62
N GLU A 74 0.02 4.91 0.00
CA GLU A 74 -1.19 4.53 -0.75
C GLU A 74 -2.34 4.05 0.16
N GLY A 75 -2.05 3.72 1.42
CA GLY A 75 -3.04 3.24 2.40
C GLY A 75 -2.50 2.11 3.27
N VAL A 76 -3.41 1.33 3.85
CA VAL A 76 -3.09 0.23 4.76
C VAL A 76 -3.36 -1.10 4.06
N GLU A 77 -2.38 -2.00 4.08
CA GLU A 77 -2.57 -3.36 3.60
C GLU A 77 -3.55 -4.13 4.50
N VAL A 78 -4.40 -4.95 3.88
CA VAL A 78 -5.29 -5.89 4.56
C VAL A 78 -4.96 -7.30 4.11
N LEU A 79 -4.70 -8.19 5.07
CA LEU A 79 -4.11 -9.51 4.79
C LEU A 79 -5.13 -10.61 4.48
N ASP A 80 -6.35 -10.53 5.03
CA ASP A 80 -7.36 -11.59 4.96
C ASP A 80 -8.67 -11.13 4.30
N LEU A 81 -8.57 -10.18 3.36
CA LEU A 81 -9.73 -9.67 2.64
C LEU A 81 -9.74 -10.22 1.21
N ALA A 82 -10.91 -10.57 0.71
CA ALA A 82 -11.10 -10.88 -0.70
C ALA A 82 -11.31 -9.58 -1.50
N ALA A 83 -11.09 -9.63 -2.82
CA ALA A 83 -11.39 -8.50 -3.68
C ALA A 83 -12.89 -8.15 -3.63
N GLY A 84 -13.20 -6.87 -3.47
CA GLY A 84 -14.56 -6.36 -3.37
C GLY A 84 -14.55 -4.86 -3.08
N GLN A 85 -15.61 -4.36 -2.47
CA GLN A 85 -15.78 -2.94 -2.16
C GLN A 85 -15.78 -2.74 -0.64
N VAL A 86 -15.06 -1.71 -0.19
CA VAL A 86 -15.05 -1.27 1.20
C VAL A 86 -15.67 0.11 1.33
N ARG A 87 -16.38 0.37 2.43
CA ARG A 87 -16.91 1.69 2.73
C ARG A 87 -15.83 2.56 3.36
N VAL A 88 -15.61 3.74 2.79
CA VAL A 88 -14.72 4.77 3.35
C VAL A 88 -15.57 5.70 4.21
N HIS A 89 -15.14 5.93 5.44
CA HIS A 89 -15.74 6.92 6.31
C HIS A 89 -14.94 8.22 6.21
N VAL A 90 -15.51 9.26 5.60
CA VAL A 90 -14.90 10.58 5.69
C VAL A 90 -15.12 11.07 7.10
N ALA A 91 -14.03 11.26 7.87
CA ALA A 91 -14.13 11.97 9.13
C ALA A 91 -14.48 13.42 8.79
N ASP A 92 -15.66 13.88 9.21
CA ASP A 92 -16.00 15.29 9.12
C ASP A 92 -14.95 16.07 9.91
N GLY A 93 -14.26 16.99 9.24
CA GLY A 93 -13.17 17.77 9.83
C GLY A 93 -13.65 18.47 11.10
N SER A 94 -12.96 18.21 12.21
CA SER A 94 -13.05 18.99 13.44
C SER A 94 -12.32 20.31 13.30
#